data_AF-A0A2W4X864-F1
#
_entry.id   AF-A0A2W4X864-F1
#
_cell.length_a   1.000
_cell.length_b   1.000
_cell.length_c   1.000
_cell.angle_alpha   90.00
_cell.angle_beta   90.00
_cell.angle_gamma   90.00
#
_symmetry.space_group_name_H-M   'P 1'
#
loop_
_entity.id
_entity.type
_entity.pdbx_description
1 polymer ?
#
loop_
_entity_poly.entity_id
_entity_poly.type
_entity_poly.pdbx_seq_one_letter_code
_entity_poly.pdbx_strand_id
1 'polypeptide(L)'
;MHLSEIERRDQVLRTYFRGRNWDTNSEYALKQKLVCESLQLLPRYRYLIEDEWEVVSNRTDQGRGDLVFTDGDRAFATIEVKWIDLPDSNRNSSTVQVSRRKKRRKVEEQAAKYATLYAKKRNLCLEAVEAFIFTNECDRPCPITVYY
;
A
#
# COMPACT_ATOMS: atom_id res chain seq x y z
N MET A 1 17.21 8.54 -4.98
CA MET A 1 17.89 7.22 -4.85
C MET A 1 18.52 6.90 -6.19
N HIS A 2 19.65 6.20 -6.22
CA HIS A 2 20.20 5.73 -7.50
C HIS A 2 19.45 4.48 -7.98
N LEU A 3 19.36 4.28 -9.30
CA LEU A 3 18.63 3.16 -9.88
C LEU A 3 19.12 1.80 -9.37
N SER A 4 20.43 1.61 -9.22
CA SER A 4 21.00 0.35 -8.69
C SER A 4 20.57 0.05 -7.25
N GLU A 5 20.34 1.08 -6.44
CA GLU A 5 19.81 0.94 -5.07
C GLU A 5 18.33 0.54 -5.10
N ILE A 6 17.56 1.12 -6.03
CA ILE A 6 16.14 0.81 -6.25
C ILE A 6 15.98 -0.64 -6.69
N GLU A 7 16.74 -1.08 -7.71
CA GLU A 7 16.71 -2.44 -8.22
C GLU A 7 17.11 -3.46 -7.15
N ARG A 8 18.13 -3.14 -6.35
CA ARG A 8 18.56 -3.99 -5.23
C ARG A 8 17.45 -4.13 -4.18
N ARG A 9 16.81 -3.03 -3.79
CA ARG A 9 15.69 -3.07 -2.83
C ARG A 9 14.54 -3.89 -3.36
N ASP A 10 14.14 -3.65 -4.62
CA ASP A 10 13.08 -4.40 -5.30
C ASP A 10 13.38 -5.90 -5.31
N GLN A 11 14.60 -6.28 -5.69
CA GLN A 11 15.01 -7.69 -5.72
C GLN A 11 14.92 -8.34 -4.34
N VAL A 12 15.41 -7.67 -3.30
CA VAL A 12 15.38 -8.19 -1.92
C VAL A 12 13.94 -8.36 -1.44
N LEU A 13 13.11 -7.33 -1.58
CA LEU A 13 11.72 -7.34 -1.12
C LEU A 13 10.88 -8.35 -1.89
N ARG A 14 10.99 -8.40 -3.23
CA ARG A 14 10.27 -9.41 -4.02
C ARG A 14 10.70 -10.83 -3.69
N THR A 15 11.98 -11.06 -3.42
CA THR A 15 12.46 -12.38 -3.00
C THR A 15 11.86 -12.76 -1.65
N TYR A 16 11.81 -11.81 -0.71
CA TYR A 16 11.16 -12.00 0.59
C TYR A 16 9.69 -12.38 0.45
N PHE A 17 8.91 -11.61 -0.32
CA PHE A 17 7.49 -11.91 -0.53
C PHE A 17 7.26 -13.25 -1.23
N ARG A 18 8.09 -13.65 -2.20
CA ARG A 18 7.97 -14.97 -2.85
C ARG A 18 8.29 -16.14 -1.92
N GLY A 19 9.21 -15.96 -0.98
CA GLY A 19 9.64 -17.02 -0.07
C GLY A 19 8.75 -17.23 1.15
N ARG A 20 7.91 -16.25 1.51
CA ARG A 20 7.08 -16.27 2.73
C ARG A 20 5.68 -16.82 2.42
N ASN A 21 5.59 -18.13 2.21
CA ASN A 21 4.35 -18.86 1.88
C ASN A 21 3.63 -19.49 3.09
N TRP A 22 4.15 -19.31 4.29
CA TRP A 22 3.63 -19.91 5.53
C TRP A 22 2.71 -18.98 6.33
N ASP A 23 2.61 -17.71 5.96
CA ASP A 23 1.79 -16.72 6.67
C ASP A 23 0.33 -16.80 6.21
N THR A 24 -0.55 -17.22 7.11
CA THR A 24 -1.98 -17.40 6.84
C THR A 24 -2.80 -16.12 7.06
N ASN A 25 -2.16 -14.99 7.35
CA ASN A 25 -2.85 -13.71 7.52
C ASN A 25 -3.41 -13.21 6.18
N SER A 26 -4.71 -12.93 6.12
CA SER A 26 -5.38 -12.50 4.87
C SER A 26 -4.88 -11.15 4.35
N GLU A 27 -4.49 -10.21 5.22
CA GLU A 27 -3.85 -8.94 4.80
C GLU A 27 -2.48 -9.21 4.19
N TYR A 28 -1.71 -10.13 4.79
CA TYR A 28 -0.44 -10.55 4.22
C TYR A 28 -0.60 -11.22 2.85
N ALA A 29 -1.55 -12.13 2.71
CA ALA A 29 -1.84 -12.78 1.42
C ALA A 29 -2.22 -11.76 0.34
N LEU A 30 -3.02 -10.75 0.69
CA LEU A 30 -3.38 -9.66 -0.22
C LEU A 30 -2.17 -8.80 -0.59
N LYS A 31 -1.32 -8.47 0.38
CA LYS A 31 -0.06 -7.74 0.19
C LYS A 31 0.90 -8.50 -0.72
N GLN A 32 1.06 -9.81 -0.49
CA GLN A 32 1.89 -10.70 -1.30
C GLN A 32 1.38 -10.77 -2.75
N LYS A 33 0.07 -10.96 -2.94
CA LYS A 33 -0.55 -10.91 -4.28
C LYS A 33 -0.17 -9.62 -5.00
N LEU A 34 -0.37 -8.47 -4.34
CA LEU A 34 -0.03 -7.17 -4.91
C LEU A 34 1.44 -7.09 -5.32
N VAL A 35 2.37 -7.51 -4.47
CA VAL A 35 3.81 -7.47 -4.79
C VAL A 35 4.15 -8.40 -5.95
N CYS A 36 3.65 -9.64 -5.93
CA CYS A 36 3.93 -10.63 -6.96
C CYS A 36 3.36 -10.24 -8.34
N GLU A 37 2.19 -9.60 -8.36
CA GLU A 37 1.47 -9.21 -9.58
C GLU A 37 1.62 -7.71 -9.91
N SER A 38 2.46 -6.97 -9.19
CA SER A 38 2.49 -5.50 -9.24
C SER A 38 2.76 -4.94 -10.64
N LEU A 39 3.50 -5.66 -11.49
CA LEU A 39 3.79 -5.23 -12.86
C LEU A 39 2.52 -5.21 -13.74
N GLN A 40 1.52 -6.03 -13.43
CA GLN A 40 0.20 -5.98 -14.07
C GLN A 40 -0.75 -5.02 -13.35
N LEU A 41 -0.74 -5.02 -12.02
CA LEU A 41 -1.69 -4.26 -11.20
C LEU A 41 -1.37 -2.76 -11.11
N LEU A 42 -0.08 -2.40 -11.17
CA LEU A 42 0.47 -1.04 -11.06
C LEU A 42 1.62 -0.84 -12.07
N PRO A 43 1.33 -0.88 -13.39
CA PRO A 43 2.37 -0.92 -14.42
C PRO A 43 3.29 0.31 -14.43
N ARG A 44 2.83 1.46 -13.93
CA ARG A 44 3.63 2.69 -13.83
C ARG A 44 4.70 2.60 -12.73
N TYR A 45 4.45 1.86 -11.65
CA TYR A 45 5.30 1.83 -10.47
C TYR A 45 5.99 0.47 -10.35
N ARG A 46 7.03 0.30 -11.16
CA ARG A 46 7.69 -0.98 -11.39
C ARG A 46 8.40 -1.55 -10.16
N TYR A 47 9.02 -0.70 -9.35
CA TYR A 47 9.95 -1.14 -8.31
C TYR A 47 9.34 -0.98 -6.93
N LEU A 48 9.33 -2.05 -6.14
CA LEU A 48 9.00 -2.02 -4.72
C LEU A 48 10.24 -1.58 -3.94
N ILE A 49 10.14 -0.51 -3.17
CA ILE A 49 11.31 0.07 -2.45
C ILE A 49 11.16 0.06 -0.94
N GLU A 50 9.94 -0.06 -0.41
CA GLU A 50 9.69 -0.07 1.02
C GLU A 50 8.57 -1.06 1.37
N ASP A 51 8.74 -1.75 2.49
CA ASP A 51 7.75 -2.61 3.13
C ASP A 51 7.69 -2.24 4.62
N GLU A 52 6.48 -2.06 5.16
CA GLU A 52 6.24 -1.68 6.56
C GLU A 52 7.12 -0.50 7.04
N TRP A 53 7.17 0.57 6.24
CA TRP A 53 8.05 1.70 6.50
C TRP A 53 7.55 2.56 7.66
N GLU A 54 8.47 3.01 8.52
CA GLU A 54 8.12 3.89 9.64
C GLU A 54 7.68 5.26 9.14
N VAL A 55 6.47 5.69 9.52
CA VAL A 55 5.92 6.99 9.12
C VAL A 55 6.78 8.12 9.69
N VAL A 56 7.24 7.95 10.93
CA VAL A 56 8.22 8.82 11.59
C VAL A 56 9.42 7.98 11.98
N SER A 57 10.61 8.41 11.55
CA SER A 57 11.85 7.67 11.78
C SER A 57 12.08 7.40 13.27
N ASN A 58 12.40 6.15 13.60
CA ASN A 58 12.64 5.64 14.96
C ASN A 58 11.41 5.73 15.89
N ARG A 59 10.20 5.81 15.34
CA ARG A 59 8.94 5.93 16.09
C ARG A 59 7.88 4.96 15.58
N THR A 60 8.06 3.69 15.94
CA THR A 60 7.12 2.60 15.61
C THR A 60 5.72 2.81 16.20
N ASP A 61 5.61 3.61 17.26
CA ASP A 61 4.35 4.03 17.90
C ASP A 61 3.53 5.00 17.03
N GLN A 62 4.14 5.65 16.04
CA GLN A 62 3.47 6.64 15.17
C GLN A 62 2.93 6.05 13.86
N GLY A 63 2.97 4.72 13.73
CA GLY A 63 2.43 3.98 12.61
C GLY A 63 3.46 3.60 11.56
N ARG A 64 3.10 2.59 10.77
CA ARG A 64 3.90 2.06 9.65
C ARG A 64 3.02 2.01 8.42
N GLY A 65 3.53 2.47 7.28
CA GLY A 65 2.84 2.34 6.00
C GLY A 65 3.18 1.00 5.34
N ASP A 66 2.25 0.43 4.58
CA ASP A 66 2.40 -0.94 4.10
C ASP A 66 3.45 -1.12 3.01
N LEU A 67 3.30 -0.41 1.88
CA LEU A 67 4.17 -0.56 0.72
C LEU A 67 4.45 0.79 0.06
N VAL A 68 5.64 0.93 -0.53
CA VAL A 68 5.94 2.03 -1.46
C VAL A 68 6.58 1.49 -2.72
N PHE A 69 5.99 1.85 -3.86
CA PHE A 69 6.53 1.59 -5.19
C PHE A 69 7.05 2.87 -5.84
N THR A 70 7.91 2.72 -6.85
CA THR A 70 8.43 3.82 -7.68
C THR A 70 8.55 3.40 -9.15
N ASP A 71 8.51 4.38 -10.05
CA ASP A 71 8.85 4.21 -11.46
C ASP A 71 10.37 4.04 -11.70
N GLY A 72 11.20 4.32 -10.69
CA GLY A 72 12.65 4.29 -10.77
C GLY A 72 13.31 5.66 -10.94
N ASP A 73 12.51 6.73 -10.99
CA ASP A 73 12.98 8.12 -11.11
C ASP A 73 12.29 9.01 -10.07
N ARG A 74 11.18 9.66 -10.44
CA ARG A 74 10.55 10.73 -9.64
C ARG A 74 9.16 10.40 -9.15
N ALA A 75 8.50 9.35 -9.64
CA ALA A 75 7.15 9.03 -9.23
C ALA A 75 7.13 7.91 -8.18
N PHE A 76 6.28 8.08 -7.17
CA PHE A 76 6.09 7.15 -6.06
C PHE A 76 4.62 6.84 -5.85
N ALA A 77 4.34 5.62 -5.44
CA ALA A 77 3.01 5.17 -5.03
C ALA A 77 3.10 4.61 -3.61
N THR A 78 2.45 5.27 -2.64
CA THR A 78 2.22 4.69 -1.32
C THR A 78 0.92 3.90 -1.34
N ILE A 79 0.95 2.65 -0.89
CA ILE A 79 -0.23 1.78 -0.93
C ILE A 79 -0.54 1.29 0.46
N GLU A 80 -1.76 1.53 0.93
CA GLU A 80 -2.30 0.94 2.15
C GLU A 80 -3.11 -0.31 1.80
N VAL A 81 -2.80 -1.44 2.44
CA VAL A 81 -3.44 -2.73 2.18
C VAL A 81 -4.42 -3.04 3.31
N LYS A 82 -5.67 -3.36 2.97
CA LYS A 82 -6.66 -3.72 3.98
C LYS A 82 -7.54 -4.87 3.56
N TRP A 83 -7.64 -5.88 4.43
CA TRP A 83 -8.65 -6.92 4.29
C TRP A 83 -9.97 -6.44 4.90
N ILE A 84 -11.04 -6.50 4.12
CA ILE A 84 -12.41 -6.16 4.50
C ILE A 84 -13.18 -7.46 4.66
N ASP A 85 -13.75 -7.66 5.85
CA ASP A 85 -14.57 -8.83 6.15
C ASP A 85 -15.88 -8.74 5.34
N LEU A 86 -15.94 -9.55 4.29
CA LEU A 86 -17.13 -9.73 3.47
C LEU A 86 -18.11 -10.65 4.21
N PRO A 87 -19.43 -10.40 4.12
CA PRO A 87 -20.38 -11.21 4.86
C PRO A 87 -20.59 -12.51 4.09
N ASP A 88 -20.89 -13.59 4.79
CA ASP A 88 -21.58 -14.69 4.13
C ASP A 88 -22.88 -14.16 3.53
N SER A 89 -23.24 -14.66 2.35
CA SER A 89 -24.33 -14.18 1.48
C SER A 89 -25.70 -14.00 2.16
N ASN A 90 -25.87 -14.46 3.42
CA ASN A 90 -27.09 -14.37 4.22
C ASN A 90 -27.12 -13.26 5.29
N ARG A 91 -26.08 -12.41 5.43
CA ARG A 91 -26.06 -11.30 6.43
C ARG A 91 -25.68 -9.95 5.82
N ASN A 92 -26.49 -9.47 4.88
CA ASN A 92 -26.42 -8.09 4.39
C ASN A 92 -27.33 -7.16 5.21
N SER A 93 -26.96 -6.87 6.45
CA SER A 93 -27.63 -5.82 7.22
C SER A 93 -27.07 -4.44 6.88
N SER A 94 -27.92 -3.41 6.96
CA SER A 94 -27.52 -2.01 6.75
C SER A 94 -26.37 -1.58 7.68
N THR A 95 -26.33 -2.13 8.91
CA THR A 95 -25.24 -1.91 9.87
C THR A 95 -23.87 -2.39 9.36
N VAL A 96 -23.83 -3.57 8.73
CA VAL A 96 -22.60 -4.13 8.15
C VAL A 96 -22.09 -3.26 7.01
N GLN A 97 -22.99 -2.77 6.16
CA GLN A 97 -22.64 -1.85 5.07
C GLN A 97 -22.05 -0.53 5.59
N VAL A 98 -22.64 0.06 6.63
CA VAL A 98 -22.14 1.29 7.27
C VAL A 98 -20.75 1.06 7.89
N SER A 99 -20.54 -0.08 8.56
CA SER A 99 -19.25 -0.43 9.15
C SER A 99 -18.15 -0.51 8.08
N ARG A 100 -18.41 -1.17 6.95
CA ARG A 100 -17.46 -1.24 5.83
C ARG A 100 -17.15 0.12 5.25
N ARG A 101 -18.17 0.95 5.01
CA ARG A 101 -17.97 2.31 4.51
C ARG A 101 -17.07 3.13 5.46
N LYS A 102 -17.27 3.00 6.78
CA LYS A 102 -16.40 3.62 7.79
C LYS A 102 -14.97 3.06 7.73
N LYS A 103 -14.80 1.75 7.58
CA LYS A 103 -13.48 1.09 7.46
C LYS A 103 -12.75 1.59 6.21
N ARG A 104 -13.40 1.62 5.05
CA ARG A 104 -12.85 2.16 3.79
C ARG A 104 -12.41 3.61 3.93
N ARG A 105 -13.30 4.47 4.43
CA ARG A 105 -12.99 5.89 4.64
C ARG A 105 -11.76 6.08 5.53
N LYS A 106 -11.62 5.29 6.61
CA LYS A 106 -10.42 5.34 7.46
C LYS A 106 -9.15 4.96 6.71
N VAL A 107 -9.21 3.93 5.87
CA VAL A 107 -8.07 3.48 5.05
C VAL A 107 -7.73 4.53 4.00
N GLU A 108 -8.73 5.17 3.38
CA GLU A 108 -8.52 6.29 2.44
C GLU A 108 -7.84 7.49 3.12
N GLU A 109 -8.33 7.89 4.30
CA GLU A 109 -7.73 8.97 5.11
C GLU A 109 -6.29 8.64 5.51
N GLN A 110 -6.02 7.37 5.86
CA GLN A 110 -4.69 6.89 6.19
C GLN A 110 -3.74 6.89 4.98
N ALA A 111 -4.19 6.39 3.83
CA ALA A 111 -3.41 6.39 2.59
C ALA A 111 -3.03 7.82 2.16
N ALA A 112 -3.98 8.75 2.21
CA ALA A 112 -3.73 10.16 1.89
C ALA A 112 -2.73 10.82 2.85
N LYS A 113 -2.88 10.53 4.16
CA LYS A 113 -1.92 10.97 5.19
C LYS A 113 -0.52 10.42 4.92
N TYR A 114 -0.41 9.14 4.57
CA TYR A 114 0.86 8.46 4.36
C TYR A 114 1.58 8.94 3.10
N ALA A 115 0.88 9.22 2.00
CA ALA A 115 1.48 9.88 0.84
C ALA A 115 2.12 11.22 1.21
N THR A 116 1.38 12.07 1.94
CA THR A 116 1.87 13.38 2.40
C THR A 116 3.10 13.24 3.29
N LEU A 117 3.08 12.28 4.24
CA LEU A 117 4.20 12.06 5.16
C LEU A 117 5.40 11.44 4.45
N TYR A 118 5.19 10.56 3.48
CA TYR A 118 6.25 9.98 2.68
C TYR A 118 6.95 11.05 1.84
N ALA A 119 6.19 11.91 1.17
CA ALA A 119 6.73 13.04 0.41
C ALA A 119 7.61 13.94 1.29
N LYS A 120 7.11 14.33 2.47
CA LYS A 120 7.88 15.11 3.45
C LYS A 120 9.14 14.39 3.92
N LYS A 121 9.04 13.11 4.29
CA LYS A 121 10.17 12.29 4.76
C LYS A 121 11.28 12.16 3.70
N ARG A 122 10.90 12.10 2.43
CA ARG A 122 11.81 11.97 1.29
C ARG A 122 12.21 13.30 0.65
N ASN A 123 11.73 14.43 1.19
CA ASN A 123 11.93 15.77 0.63
C ASN A 123 11.53 15.85 -0.86
N LEU A 124 10.37 15.29 -1.19
CA LEU A 124 9.78 15.26 -2.53
C LEU A 124 8.67 16.30 -2.66
N CYS A 125 8.38 16.72 -3.90
CA CYS A 125 7.13 17.41 -4.20
C CYS A 125 5.94 16.48 -3.90
N LEU A 126 4.82 17.06 -3.46
CA LEU A 126 3.65 16.29 -3.09
C LEU A 126 3.04 15.55 -4.29
N GLU A 127 3.08 16.17 -5.46
CA GLU A 127 2.62 15.63 -6.75
C GLU A 127 3.45 14.45 -7.24
N ALA A 128 4.63 14.23 -6.63
CA ALA A 128 5.47 13.08 -6.93
C ALA A 128 4.97 11.80 -6.24
N VAL A 129 4.05 11.90 -5.28
CA VAL A 129 3.58 10.77 -4.46
C VAL A 129 2.07 10.60 -4.58
N GLU A 130 1.66 9.55 -5.29
CA GLU A 130 0.26 9.15 -5.40
C GLU A 130 -0.12 8.16 -4.27
N ALA A 131 -1.32 8.33 -3.71
CA ALA A 131 -1.86 7.45 -2.69
C ALA A 131 -2.77 6.39 -3.32
N PHE A 132 -2.64 5.14 -2.87
CA PHE A 132 -3.53 4.05 -3.28
C PHE A 132 -4.01 3.27 -2.06
N ILE A 133 -5.18 2.67 -2.20
CA ILE A 133 -5.65 1.61 -1.31
C ILE A 133 -5.73 0.30 -2.10
N PHE A 134 -5.44 -0.82 -1.45
CA PHE A 134 -5.68 -2.13 -2.03
C PHE A 134 -6.45 -2.99 -1.04
N THR A 135 -7.66 -3.39 -1.44
CA THR A 135 -8.54 -4.22 -0.61
C THR A 135 -8.95 -5.47 -1.37
N ASN A 136 -9.38 -6.51 -0.65
CA ASN A 136 -9.91 -7.74 -1.23
C ASN A 136 -11.26 -7.55 -1.95
N GLU A 137 -11.80 -6.33 -1.98
CA GLU A 137 -13.01 -5.97 -2.72
C GLU A 137 -12.70 -5.47 -4.15
N CYS A 138 -11.42 -5.28 -4.48
CA CYS A 138 -10.98 -4.74 -5.76
C CYS A 138 -9.87 -5.62 -6.37
N ASP A 139 -9.91 -5.82 -7.68
CA ASP A 139 -8.89 -6.61 -8.38
C ASP A 139 -7.55 -5.88 -8.50
N ARG A 140 -7.56 -4.55 -8.38
CA ARG A 140 -6.38 -3.67 -8.50
C ARG A 140 -6.39 -2.56 -7.46
N PRO A 141 -5.22 -1.98 -7.12
CA PRO A 141 -5.13 -0.81 -6.27
C PRO A 141 -5.94 0.36 -6.83
N CYS A 142 -6.71 1.02 -5.96
CA CYS A 142 -7.53 2.17 -6.29
C CYS A 142 -6.79 3.45 -5.89
N PRO A 143 -6.60 4.42 -6.81
CA PRO A 143 -6.01 5.70 -6.47
C PRO A 143 -6.95 6.49 -5.54
N ILE A 144 -6.34 7.21 -4.59
CA ILE A 144 -7.03 8.14 -3.70
C ILE A 144 -6.67 9.56 -4.13
N THR A 145 -7.69 10.41 -4.28
CA THR A 145 -7.47 11.84 -4.47
C THR A 145 -6.92 12.43 -3.18
N VAL A 146 -5.66 12.87 -3.22
CA VAL A 146 -5.05 13.65 -2.14
C VAL A 146 -5.24 15.12 -2.50
N TYR A 147 -5.89 15.87 -1.61
CA TYR A 147 -5.94 17.33 -1.70
C TYR A 147 -4.74 17.88 -0.94
N TYR A 148 -3.84 18.57 -1.65
CA TYR A 148 -2.62 19.16 -1.11
C TYR A 148 -2.86 20.59 -0.62
#